data_AF-A0A955TNU9-F1
#
_entry.id   AF-A0A955TNU9-F1
#
_cell.length_a   1.000
_cell.length_b   1.000
_cell.length_c   1.000
_cell.angle_alpha   90.00
_cell.angle_beta   90.00
_cell.angle_gamma   90.00
#
_symmetry.space_group_name_H-M   'P 1'
#
loop_
_entity.id
_entity.type
_entity.pdbx_description
1 polymer ?
#
loop_
_entity_poly.entity_id
_entity_poly.type
_entity_poly.pdbx_seq_one_letter_code
_entity_poly.pdbx_strand_id
1 'polypeptide(L)' 'MPVIQEEDGEPLPKAMAKGSYSGKFVVRLDKGLHQALTVAALREEKILHAYCVGHL' A
#
# COMPACT_ATOMS: atom_id res chain seq x y z
N MET A 1 -15.83 20.67 -12.61
CA MET A 1 -15.61 19.52 -11.71
C MET A 1 -16.90 18.72 -11.71
N PRO A 2 -16.95 17.45 -12.16
CA PRO A 2 -18.22 16.74 -12.22
C PRO A 2 -18.60 16.28 -10.81
N VAL A 3 -19.85 16.54 -10.45
CA VAL A 3 -20.46 16.21 -9.17
C VAL A 3 -20.94 14.75 -9.28
N ILE A 4 -20.43 13.87 -8.44
CA ILE A 4 -20.86 12.47 -8.36
C ILE A 4 -22.22 12.49 -7.65
N GLN A 5 -23.28 12.13 -8.36
CA GLN A 5 -24.64 12.10 -7.84
C GLN A 5 -24.90 10.79 -7.08
N GLU A 6 -25.47 10.92 -5.89
CA GLU A 6 -25.99 9.83 -5.04
C GLU A 6 -27.33 9.37 -5.63
N GLU A 7 -27.36 8.22 -6.33
CA GLU A 7 -28.60 7.70 -6.95
C GLU A 7 -29.52 6.94 -5.99
N ASP A 8 -29.17 6.78 -4.73
CA ASP A 8 -30.07 6.24 -3.70
C ASP A 8 -29.90 7.09 -2.46
N GLY A 9 -31.00 7.63 -1.91
CA GLY A 9 -31.06 8.64 -0.85
C GLY A 9 -30.45 8.26 0.52
N GLU A 10 -29.46 7.37 0.54
CA GLU A 10 -28.55 7.17 1.65
C GLU A 10 -27.35 8.10 1.49
N PRO A 11 -27.04 8.94 2.50
CA PRO A 11 -25.87 9.79 2.45
C PRO A 11 -24.61 8.93 2.31
N LEU A 12 -23.71 9.31 1.40
CA LEU A 12 -22.39 8.70 1.26
C LEU A 12 -21.78 8.50 2.65
N PRO A 13 -21.27 7.29 2.95
CA PRO A 13 -20.70 7.02 4.27
C PRO A 13 -19.64 8.08 4.55
N LYS A 14 -19.75 8.72 5.73
CA LYS A 14 -18.84 9.78 6.19
C LYS A 14 -17.42 9.38 5.79
N ALA A 15 -16.75 10.25 5.02
CA ALA A 15 -15.42 10.00 4.44
C ALA A 15 -14.62 9.11 5.39
N MET A 16 -14.37 7.87 4.96
CA MET A 16 -13.67 6.87 5.77
C MET A 16 -12.21 7.29 5.90
N ALA A 17 -11.94 8.29 6.71
CA ALA A 17 -10.60 8.82 6.99
C ALA A 17 -10.35 8.74 8.51
N LYS A 18 -10.80 7.65 9.14
CA LYS A 18 -10.61 7.40 10.58
C LYS A 18 -9.93 6.06 10.89
N GLY A 19 -9.41 5.39 9.87
CA GLY A 19 -8.49 4.27 10.03
C GLY A 19 -7.21 4.60 9.31
N SER A 20 -6.07 4.49 10.00
CA SER A 20 -4.77 4.42 9.34
C SER A 20 -4.84 3.22 8.42
N TYR A 21 -5.13 3.42 7.13
CA TYR A 21 -5.09 2.36 6.17
C TYR A 21 -3.65 1.85 6.17
N SER A 22 -3.42 0.69 6.78
CA SER A 22 -2.27 -0.14 6.44
C SER A 22 -2.53 -0.57 5.01
N GLY A 23 -2.25 0.32 4.05
CA GLY A 23 -2.46 0.11 2.63
C GLY A 23 -1.52 -1.00 2.18
N LYS A 24 -1.87 -2.24 2.48
CA LYS A 24 -1.15 -3.42 2.03
C LYS A 24 -1.30 -3.45 0.53
N PHE A 25 -0.22 -3.11 -0.16
CA PHE A 25 -0.14 -3.16 -1.60
C PHE A 25 0.62 -4.44 -1.98
N VAL A 26 0.08 -5.18 -2.94
CA VAL A 26 0.74 -6.37 -3.48
C VAL A 26 1.53 -5.95 -4.71
N VAL A 27 2.85 -6.00 -4.64
CA VAL A 27 3.73 -5.77 -5.79
C VAL A 27 4.02 -7.08 -6.48
N ARG A 28 3.87 -7.13 -7.80
CA ARG A 28 4.36 -8.24 -8.61
C ARG A 28 5.78 -7.90 -9.07
N LEU A 29 6.73 -8.74 -8.68
CA LEU A 29 8.15 -8.59 -8.98
C LEU A 29 8.64 -9.90 -9.62
N ASP A 30 9.69 -9.82 -10.41
CA ASP A 30 10.39 -11.02 -10.86
C ASP A 30 11.01 -11.77 -9.65
N LYS A 31 11.13 -13.09 -9.75
CA LYS A 31 11.67 -13.95 -8.69
C LYS A 31 13.09 -13.54 -8.28
N GLY A 32 13.95 -13.20 -9.26
CA GLY A 32 15.32 -12.78 -8.98
C GLY A 32 15.38 -11.46 -8.24
N LEU A 33 14.51 -10.51 -8.62
CA LEU A 33 14.42 -9.21 -7.97
C LEU A 33 13.89 -9.32 -6.53
N HIS A 34 12.89 -10.17 -6.29
CA HIS A 34 12.39 -10.43 -4.94
C HIS A 34 13.48 -11.03 -4.04
N GLN A 35 14.28 -11.98 -4.55
CA GLN A 35 15.40 -12.56 -3.80
C GLN A 35 16.47 -11.51 -3.47
N ALA A 36 16.85 -10.68 -4.44
CA ALA A 36 17.84 -9.62 -4.23
C ALA A 36 17.37 -8.62 -3.15
N LEU A 37 16.11 -8.17 -3.21
CA LEU A 37 15.51 -7.28 -2.21
C LEU A 37 15.46 -7.92 -0.82
N THR A 38 15.18 -9.22 -0.74
CA THR A 38 15.14 -9.95 0.53
C THR A 38 16.53 -10.02 1.17
N VAL A 39 17.57 -10.30 0.38
CA VAL A 39 18.96 -10.32 0.87
C VAL A 39 19.41 -8.92 1.29
N ALA A 40 19.03 -7.88 0.54
CA ALA A 40 19.37 -6.50 0.88
C ALA A 40 18.69 -6.04 2.17
N ALA A 41 17.39 -6.35 2.34
CA ALA A 41 16.65 -6.08 3.58
C ALA A 41 17.28 -6.77 4.79
N LEU A 42 17.70 -8.03 4.62
CA LEU A 42 18.34 -8.80 5.68
C LEU A 42 19.68 -8.19 6.12
N ARG A 43 20.47 -7.65 5.19
CA ARG A 43 21.75 -6.98 5.49
C ARG A 43 21.57 -5.71 6.31
N GLU A 44 20.42 -5.06 6.19
CA GLU A 44 20.08 -3.86 6.96
C GLU A 44 19.25 -4.16 8.21
N GLU A 45 19.08 -5.45 8.57
CA GLU A 45 18.27 -5.89 9.71
C GLU A 45 16.81 -5.39 9.65
N LYS A 46 16.30 -5.14 8.43
CA LYS A 46 14.94 -4.65 8.18
C LYS A 46 14.05 -5.77 7.63
N ILE A 47 12.79 -5.73 7.99
CA ILE A 47 11.75 -6.51 7.31
C ILE A 47 11.50 -5.96 5.91
N LEU A 48 11.19 -6.84 4.96
CA LEU A 48 11.14 -6.52 3.52
C LEU A 48 10.30 -5.28 3.20
N HIS A 49 9.12 -5.13 3.80
CA HIS A 49 8.27 -3.96 3.52
C HIS A 49 8.90 -2.65 4.04
N ALA A 50 9.54 -2.67 5.21
CA ALA A 50 10.19 -1.50 5.78
C ALA A 50 11.43 -1.10 4.98
N TYR A 51 12.15 -2.10 4.46
CA TYR A 51 13.23 -1.89 3.50
C TYR A 51 12.69 -1.25 2.21
N CYS A 52 11.62 -1.80 1.63
CA CYS A 52 11.02 -1.27 0.41
C CYS A 52 10.51 0.17 0.56
N VAL A 53 9.91 0.54 1.70
CA VAL A 53 9.41 1.91 1.93
C VAL A 53 10.54 2.96 1.98
N GLY A 54 11.75 2.56 2.38
CA GLY A 54 12.89 3.48 2.43
C GLY A 54 13.65 3.65 1.10
N HIS A 55 13.37 2.79 0.11
CA HIS A 55 14.17 2.68 -1.12
C HIS A 55 13.33 2.69 -2.43
N LEU A 56 12.00 2.76 -2.32
CA LEU A 56 11.06 3.01 -3.43
C LEU A 56 10.53 4.46 -3.34
#